data_AF-Q8TQM1-F1
#
_entry.id   AF-Q8TQM1-F1
#
_cell.length_a   1.000
_cell.length_b   1.000
_cell.length_c   1.000
_cell.angle_alpha   90.00
_cell.angle_beta   90.00
_cell.angle_gamma   90.00
#
_symmetry.space_group_name_H-M   'P 1'
#
loop_
_entity.id
_entity.type
_entity.pdbx_description
1 polymer ?
#
loop_
_entity_poly.entity_id
_entity_poly.type
_entity_poly.pdbx_seq_one_letter_code
_entity_poly.pdbx_strand_id
1 'polypeptide(L)'
;MEHSSGTKLLLTLSLFFCLISGAEAADSHALDSGDVNLSELKAFDLLCKCETWGIVNTVSLSSTGNYLVAGGFDRNVSLFDSRGTQLWNYKTEDIVYTVSISSDGSRIVAGSNDKKVYFFNREGDLLWSHKTGGNINSVAVSSNGLYVAAGGEDGKVYFMNSAGKLLWSFDSEAAVRSIAISRDGTYVAVGNANNYVYLFDSEGKTIWNRKTGSLINCVSMTPYAYYVAAGGSNYNVYLFDRKGEFSWMNNPGYWVSSVSLTTNGAYLAAGSFDDMIYLFNRTGGKIWDYKAKDDVYAVEISADSSFIAAGSWDDTLYVLNMDGEELWNYNCGGNINSLDVSRDSTTIAVGSDAGAVYLFERNPTAFALLLGDESFLPEETTKETDTSLAEKTIKPIEEETAVTGGVENKVEDAPATSSSVSGNPKTGENPGSEELPTEESSLKLLEKFDSIKFPAALLLGALAGTVFFLKRRLVKYHEKNDENLEDLEEKDIRE
;
A
#
# COMPACT_ATOMS: atom_id res chain seq x y z
N MET A 1 -52.64 -43.63 37.26
CA MET A 1 -52.57 -44.31 35.96
C MET A 1 -52.39 -43.22 34.92
N GLU A 2 -51.35 -43.12 34.09
CA GLU A 2 -50.09 -43.84 33.86
C GLU A 2 -49.23 -42.86 33.01
N HIS A 3 -47.91 -42.81 33.25
CA HIS A 3 -46.76 -42.76 32.31
C HIS A 3 -46.90 -42.07 30.93
N SER A 4 -45.92 -41.38 30.33
CA SER A 4 -44.46 -41.26 30.51
C SER A 4 -43.89 -40.35 29.39
N SER A 5 -42.82 -39.58 29.68
CA SER A 5 -41.63 -39.22 28.84
C SER A 5 -41.82 -38.77 27.37
N GLY A 6 -41.16 -37.76 26.80
CA GLY A 6 -40.01 -36.93 27.17
C GLY A 6 -39.33 -36.37 25.90
N THR A 7 -38.80 -35.13 25.96
CA THR A 7 -37.52 -34.59 25.39
C THR A 7 -37.16 -34.81 23.89
N LYS A 8 -36.65 -33.86 23.06
CA LYS A 8 -35.64 -32.78 23.22
C LYS A 8 -35.53 -31.92 21.92
N LEU A 9 -35.46 -30.59 22.05
CA LEU A 9 -34.85 -29.57 21.15
C LEU A 9 -34.98 -28.25 21.94
N LEU A 10 -34.02 -27.34 22.19
CA LEU A 10 -32.82 -26.85 21.53
C LEU A 10 -31.76 -26.44 22.59
N LEU A 11 -30.47 -26.47 22.20
CA LEU A 11 -29.43 -25.59 22.74
C LEU A 11 -29.63 -24.18 22.17
N THR A 12 -29.53 -23.12 22.98
CA THR A 12 -28.83 -21.86 22.63
C THR A 12 -28.77 -20.90 23.81
N LEU A 13 -27.59 -20.29 23.95
CA LEU A 13 -27.27 -18.96 24.49
C LEU A 13 -27.48 -18.70 26.00
N SER A 14 -26.35 -18.53 26.69
CA SER A 14 -26.26 -17.72 27.90
C SER A 14 -25.03 -16.84 27.78
N LEU A 15 -25.24 -15.61 27.33
CA LEU A 15 -24.44 -14.44 27.68
C LEU A 15 -25.29 -13.20 27.43
N PHE A 16 -25.20 -12.26 28.37
CA PHE A 16 -25.85 -10.95 28.45
C PHE A 16 -27.29 -10.87 28.99
N PHE A 17 -27.41 -10.58 30.31
CA PHE A 17 -27.90 -9.28 30.81
C PHE A 17 -27.80 -9.23 32.34
N CYS A 18 -27.25 -8.15 32.90
CA CYS A 18 -27.92 -7.38 33.96
C CYS A 18 -27.09 -6.14 34.39
N LEU A 19 -27.68 -4.96 34.19
CA LEU A 19 -27.37 -3.73 34.91
C LEU A 19 -28.58 -3.36 35.78
N ILE A 20 -28.29 -3.07 37.06
CA ILE A 20 -29.10 -2.37 38.09
C ILE A 20 -30.29 -3.13 38.73
N SER A 21 -30.07 -3.64 39.95
CA SER A 21 -30.80 -3.23 41.18
C SER A 21 -30.18 -3.90 42.41
N GLY A 22 -30.17 -3.20 43.54
CA GLY A 22 -29.45 -3.60 44.75
C GLY A 22 -30.17 -4.60 45.66
N ALA A 23 -29.40 -5.01 46.67
CA ALA A 23 -29.73 -5.68 47.93
C ALA A 23 -29.32 -7.17 48.06
N GLU A 24 -28.27 -7.35 48.89
CA GLU A 24 -28.04 -8.38 49.90
C GLU A 24 -27.69 -9.83 49.50
N ALA A 25 -26.37 -10.07 49.51
CA ALA A 25 -25.65 -11.08 50.30
C ALA A 25 -26.22 -12.50 50.40
N ALA A 26 -25.57 -13.43 49.70
CA ALA A 26 -25.17 -14.73 50.24
C ALA A 26 -23.96 -15.25 49.46
N ASP A 27 -22.92 -15.68 50.18
CA ASP A 27 -21.69 -16.29 49.69
C ASP A 27 -21.93 -17.31 48.58
N SER A 28 -21.34 -17.06 47.41
CA SER A 28 -21.00 -18.09 46.44
C SER A 28 -19.50 -18.05 46.21
N HIS A 29 -18.88 -19.22 46.27
CA HIS A 29 -17.48 -19.42 45.93
C HIS A 29 -17.15 -18.69 44.63
N ALA A 30 -16.31 -17.66 44.73
CA ALA A 30 -15.72 -16.97 43.61
C ALA A 30 -14.90 -17.98 42.81
N LEU A 31 -15.51 -18.51 41.74
CA LEU A 31 -14.74 -18.86 40.56
C LEU A 31 -14.21 -17.53 40.04
N ASP A 32 -12.90 -17.38 40.11
CA ASP A 32 -12.12 -16.30 39.54
C ASP A 32 -12.41 -16.23 38.03
N SER A 33 -13.50 -15.58 37.63
CA SER A 33 -13.64 -15.02 36.30
C SER A 33 -12.72 -13.82 36.29
N GLY A 34 -11.42 -14.08 36.13
CA GLY A 34 -10.41 -13.04 36.04
C GLY A 34 -10.86 -12.06 34.96
N ASP A 35 -11.30 -10.88 35.39
CA ASP A 35 -11.65 -9.78 34.49
C ASP A 35 -10.42 -9.52 33.61
N VAL A 36 -10.49 -9.92 32.34
CA VAL A 36 -9.38 -9.71 31.42
C VAL A 36 -9.20 -8.21 31.25
N ASN A 37 -8.08 -7.68 31.72
CA ASN A 37 -7.75 -6.27 31.53
C ASN A 37 -7.45 -6.03 30.04
N LEU A 38 -8.46 -5.59 29.28
CA LEU A 38 -8.35 -5.35 27.84
C LEU A 38 -7.26 -4.32 27.50
N SER A 39 -6.89 -3.43 28.42
CA SER A 39 -5.85 -2.41 28.20
C SER A 39 -4.42 -2.98 28.10
N GLU A 40 -4.21 -4.23 28.52
CA GLU A 40 -2.91 -4.91 28.43
C GLU A 40 -2.81 -5.84 27.21
N LEU A 41 -3.92 -6.04 26.48
CA LEU A 41 -3.93 -6.86 25.28
C LEU A 41 -3.12 -6.20 24.17
N LYS A 42 -2.25 -6.99 23.55
CA LYS A 42 -1.50 -6.59 22.36
C LYS A 42 -2.22 -7.15 21.16
N ALA A 43 -2.81 -6.27 20.34
CA ALA A 43 -3.47 -6.68 19.11
C ALA A 43 -2.46 -7.33 18.12
N PHE A 44 -1.18 -6.95 18.23
CA PHE A 44 -0.08 -7.48 17.44
C PHE A 44 1.14 -7.81 18.31
N ASP A 45 1.80 -8.91 17.97
CA ASP A 45 3.06 -9.37 18.55
C ASP A 45 4.22 -9.00 17.62
N LEU A 46 5.30 -8.44 18.18
CA LEU A 46 6.53 -8.19 17.42
C LEU A 46 7.20 -9.52 17.09
N LEU A 47 7.20 -9.90 15.81
CA LEU A 47 7.91 -11.10 15.33
C LEU A 47 9.41 -10.86 15.26
N CYS A 48 9.82 -9.75 14.63
CA CYS A 48 11.23 -9.43 14.49
C CYS A 48 11.49 -7.94 14.28
N LYS A 49 12.68 -7.52 14.70
CA LYS A 49 13.31 -6.26 14.31
C LYS A 49 14.59 -6.58 13.56
N CYS A 50 14.65 -6.21 12.28
CA CYS A 50 15.77 -6.47 11.39
C CYS A 50 16.56 -5.18 11.16
N GLU A 51 17.79 -5.11 11.65
CA GLU A 51 18.64 -3.91 11.49
C GLU A 51 19.19 -3.81 10.05
N THR A 52 18.97 -2.67 9.40
CA THR A 52 19.50 -2.31 8.06
C THR A 52 20.61 -1.26 8.13
N TRP A 53 20.92 -0.73 9.33
CA TRP A 53 22.01 0.22 9.60
C TRP A 53 21.91 1.57 8.88
N GLY A 54 20.75 1.87 8.30
CA GLY A 54 20.43 3.15 7.66
C GLY A 54 18.92 3.25 7.41
N ILE A 55 18.43 4.48 7.24
CA ILE A 55 17.01 4.80 7.07
C ILE A 55 16.33 3.83 6.10
N VAL A 56 15.29 3.13 6.58
CA VAL A 56 14.41 2.32 5.73
C VAL A 56 13.35 3.25 5.17
N ASN A 57 13.40 3.50 3.86
CA ASN A 57 12.46 4.41 3.21
C ASN A 57 11.17 3.69 2.78
N THR A 58 11.26 2.39 2.50
CA THR A 58 10.19 1.63 1.85
C THR A 58 10.23 0.17 2.28
N VAL A 59 9.05 -0.41 2.51
CA VAL A 59 8.84 -1.82 2.74
C VAL A 59 7.72 -2.34 1.86
N SER A 60 7.71 -3.64 1.55
CA SER A 60 6.55 -4.30 0.95
C SER A 60 6.47 -5.79 1.30
N LEU A 61 5.26 -6.29 1.57
CA LEU A 61 4.93 -7.65 1.97
C LEU A 61 4.35 -8.47 0.81
N SER A 62 4.72 -9.75 0.78
CA SER A 62 3.94 -10.76 0.04
C SER A 62 2.55 -10.93 0.66
N SER A 63 1.59 -11.51 -0.09
CA SER A 63 0.18 -11.50 0.32
C SER A 63 -0.12 -12.26 1.61
N THR A 64 0.80 -13.12 2.05
CA THR A 64 0.68 -13.95 3.26
C THR A 64 1.69 -13.56 4.35
N GLY A 65 2.39 -12.43 4.19
CA GLY A 65 3.42 -12.00 5.16
C GLY A 65 4.69 -12.86 5.20
N ASN A 66 4.76 -13.92 4.38
CA ASN A 66 5.89 -14.86 4.37
C ASN A 66 7.22 -14.27 3.91
N TYR A 67 7.15 -13.19 3.13
CA TYR A 67 8.30 -12.46 2.61
C TYR A 67 8.07 -10.96 2.71
N LEU A 68 9.16 -10.25 3.00
CA LEU A 68 9.23 -8.81 3.14
C LEU A 68 10.45 -8.29 2.39
N VAL A 69 10.26 -7.31 1.52
CA VAL A 69 11.37 -6.55 0.92
C VAL A 69 11.46 -5.18 1.56
N ALA A 70 12.68 -4.71 1.79
CA ALA A 70 12.98 -3.37 2.26
C ALA A 70 13.99 -2.67 1.35
N GLY A 71 13.86 -1.35 1.24
CA GLY A 71 14.78 -0.46 0.54
C GLY A 71 15.04 0.80 1.35
N GLY A 72 16.26 1.31 1.29
CA GLY A 72 16.65 2.45 2.12
C GLY A 72 17.86 3.25 1.64
N PHE A 73 18.27 4.15 2.53
CA PHE A 73 19.39 5.08 2.33
C PHE A 73 20.75 4.40 2.44
N ASP A 74 20.78 3.18 2.97
CA ASP A 74 21.93 2.30 2.92
C ASP A 74 22.21 1.78 1.50
N ARG A 75 21.37 2.10 0.49
CA ARG A 75 21.49 1.70 -0.92
C ARG A 75 21.33 0.20 -1.13
N ASN A 76 20.61 -0.46 -0.23
CA ASN A 76 20.37 -1.89 -0.29
C ASN A 76 18.92 -2.18 -0.64
N VAL A 77 18.71 -3.26 -1.39
CA VAL A 77 17.45 -3.99 -1.46
C VAL A 77 17.65 -5.26 -0.63
N SER A 78 16.90 -5.41 0.45
CA SER A 78 17.01 -6.57 1.34
C SER A 78 15.71 -7.35 1.37
N LEU A 79 15.78 -8.68 1.23
CA LEU A 79 14.63 -9.58 1.37
C LEU A 79 14.74 -10.37 2.68
N PHE A 80 13.65 -10.47 3.41
CA PHE A 80 13.52 -11.20 4.66
C PHE A 80 12.41 -12.26 4.56
N ASP A 81 12.55 -13.36 5.31
CA ASP A 81 11.45 -14.28 5.57
C ASP A 81 10.55 -13.78 6.73
N SER A 82 9.42 -14.44 6.97
CA SER A 82 8.49 -14.11 8.07
C SER A 82 9.07 -14.22 9.47
N ARG A 83 10.28 -14.75 9.63
CA ARG A 83 10.99 -14.84 10.92
C ARG A 83 12.03 -13.72 11.07
N GLY A 84 12.10 -12.79 10.11
CA GLY A 84 13.11 -11.73 10.08
C GLY A 84 14.48 -12.20 9.63
N THR A 85 14.61 -13.39 9.05
CA THR A 85 15.88 -13.85 8.51
C THR A 85 16.13 -13.16 7.19
N GLN A 86 17.22 -12.39 7.08
CA GLN A 86 17.63 -11.80 5.81
C GLN A 86 18.07 -12.92 4.85
N LEU A 87 17.29 -13.11 3.78
CA LEU A 87 17.54 -14.13 2.76
C LEU A 87 18.65 -13.69 1.80
N TRP A 88 18.63 -12.43 1.40
CA TRP A 88 19.70 -11.81 0.60
C TRP A 88 19.66 -10.29 0.72
N ASN A 89 20.75 -9.67 0.27
CA ASN A 89 20.89 -8.23 0.14
C ASN A 89 21.59 -7.89 -1.18
N TYR A 90 21.08 -6.88 -1.90
CA TYR A 90 21.64 -6.39 -3.15
C TYR A 90 21.97 -4.89 -3.04
N LYS A 91 23.21 -4.51 -3.37
CA LYS A 91 23.69 -3.12 -3.30
C LYS A 91 23.46 -2.38 -4.63
N THR A 92 22.65 -1.34 -4.63
CA THR A 92 22.47 -0.40 -5.75
C THR A 92 23.55 0.68 -5.75
N GLU A 93 23.62 1.49 -6.81
CA GLU A 93 24.64 2.55 -6.91
C GLU A 93 24.28 3.76 -6.03
N ASP A 94 22.98 3.98 -5.78
CA ASP A 94 22.44 5.06 -4.95
C ASP A 94 21.22 4.57 -4.13
N ILE A 95 20.61 5.44 -3.34
CA ILE A 95 19.48 5.18 -2.43
C ILE A 95 18.38 4.38 -3.12
N VAL A 96 17.83 3.37 -2.44
CA VAL A 96 16.63 2.66 -2.87
C VAL A 96 15.43 3.39 -2.30
N TYR A 97 14.68 4.07 -3.17
CA TYR A 97 13.57 4.93 -2.74
C TYR A 97 12.26 4.14 -2.61
N THR A 98 12.07 3.11 -3.43
CA THR A 98 10.79 2.38 -3.51
C THR A 98 11.04 0.90 -3.83
N VAL A 99 10.29 0.01 -3.17
CA VAL A 99 10.30 -1.43 -3.45
C VAL A 99 8.87 -1.95 -3.55
N SER A 100 8.69 -3.07 -4.25
CA SER A 100 7.42 -3.79 -4.30
C SER A 100 7.66 -5.27 -4.57
N ILE A 101 6.85 -6.15 -3.97
CA ILE A 101 6.95 -7.60 -4.10
C ILE A 101 5.64 -8.21 -4.64
N SER A 102 5.74 -9.26 -5.47
CA SER A 102 4.56 -9.97 -5.97
C SER A 102 3.84 -10.72 -4.84
N SER A 103 2.56 -11.04 -5.03
CA SER A 103 1.74 -11.64 -3.96
C SER A 103 2.30 -12.97 -3.47
N ASP A 104 2.86 -13.79 -4.35
CA ASP A 104 3.49 -15.04 -3.98
C ASP A 104 4.89 -14.87 -3.36
N GLY A 105 5.49 -13.68 -3.43
CA GLY A 105 6.87 -13.40 -3.02
C GLY A 105 7.93 -13.77 -4.07
N SER A 106 7.56 -14.15 -5.29
CA SER A 106 8.51 -14.67 -6.31
C SER A 106 9.23 -13.60 -7.12
N ARG A 107 8.74 -12.36 -7.14
CA ARG A 107 9.29 -11.24 -7.90
C ARG A 107 9.38 -10.00 -7.05
N ILE A 108 10.54 -9.34 -7.11
CA ILE A 108 10.82 -8.10 -6.39
C ILE A 108 11.20 -7.03 -7.41
N VAL A 109 10.66 -5.83 -7.26
CA VAL A 109 11.10 -4.65 -8.00
C VAL A 109 11.63 -3.59 -7.03
N ALA A 110 12.68 -2.88 -7.42
CA ALA A 110 13.20 -1.74 -6.70
C ALA A 110 13.45 -0.56 -7.64
N GLY A 111 13.15 0.66 -7.18
CA GLY A 111 13.47 1.91 -7.84
C GLY A 111 14.53 2.67 -7.04
N SER A 112 15.58 3.14 -7.71
CA SER A 112 16.70 3.83 -7.08
C SER A 112 16.94 5.24 -7.63
N ASN A 113 17.59 6.06 -6.80
CA ASN A 113 18.13 7.38 -7.19
C ASN A 113 19.26 7.29 -8.22
N ASP A 114 19.81 6.09 -8.47
CA ASP A 114 20.77 5.86 -9.56
C ASP A 114 20.13 5.82 -10.95
N LYS A 115 18.82 6.13 -11.01
CA LYS A 115 18.01 6.20 -12.24
C LYS A 115 17.82 4.83 -12.87
N LYS A 116 17.73 3.78 -12.06
CA LYS A 116 17.42 2.43 -12.52
C LYS A 116 16.25 1.83 -11.76
N VAL A 117 15.52 1.02 -12.50
CA VAL A 117 14.59 0.01 -11.97
C VAL A 117 15.33 -1.32 -11.98
N TYR A 118 15.30 -2.03 -10.86
CA TYR A 118 15.87 -3.36 -10.69
C TYR A 118 14.76 -4.38 -10.50
N PHE A 119 14.92 -5.57 -11.08
CA PHE A 119 13.95 -6.66 -10.96
C PHE A 119 14.64 -7.98 -10.62
N PHE A 120 14.16 -8.64 -9.57
CA PHE A 120 14.77 -9.84 -9.01
C PHE A 120 13.78 -11.00 -8.94
N ASN A 121 14.31 -12.22 -8.90
CA ASN A 121 13.58 -13.37 -8.37
C ASN A 121 13.70 -13.41 -6.83
N ARG A 122 13.03 -14.38 -6.20
CA ARG A 122 13.09 -14.58 -4.74
C ARG A 122 14.47 -15.00 -4.25
N GLU A 123 15.25 -15.66 -5.10
CA GLU A 123 16.59 -16.16 -4.78
C GLU A 123 17.64 -15.03 -4.73
N GLY A 124 17.29 -13.82 -5.19
CA GLY A 124 18.15 -12.64 -5.19
C GLY A 124 18.92 -12.44 -6.49
N ASP A 125 18.62 -13.24 -7.53
CA ASP A 125 19.19 -13.04 -8.86
C ASP A 125 18.58 -11.79 -9.50
N LEU A 126 19.43 -10.89 -9.96
CA LEU A 126 19.03 -9.77 -10.80
C LEU A 126 18.62 -10.29 -12.18
N LEU A 127 17.32 -10.32 -12.45
CA LEU A 127 16.77 -10.80 -13.73
C LEU A 127 16.98 -9.75 -14.83
N TRP A 128 16.77 -8.47 -14.51
CA TRP A 128 17.08 -7.34 -15.38
C TRP A 128 17.15 -6.03 -14.59
N SER A 129 17.76 -5.02 -15.22
CA SER A 129 17.68 -3.62 -14.79
C SER A 129 17.35 -2.72 -15.98
N HIS A 130 16.55 -1.68 -15.77
CA HIS A 130 16.20 -0.71 -16.79
C HIS A 130 16.64 0.70 -16.38
N LYS A 131 17.43 1.37 -17.24
CA LYS A 131 17.90 2.74 -17.00
C LYS A 131 16.88 3.77 -17.50
N THR A 132 16.54 4.72 -16.65
CA THR A 132 15.62 5.84 -16.92
C THR A 132 16.38 7.16 -17.05
N GLY A 133 15.66 8.26 -17.29
CA GLY A 133 16.23 9.61 -17.39
C GLY A 133 16.47 10.30 -16.04
N GLY A 134 15.79 9.84 -14.98
CA GLY A 134 15.73 10.48 -13.67
C GLY A 134 15.54 9.48 -12.54
N ASN A 135 15.65 9.98 -11.31
CA ASN A 135 15.49 9.17 -10.09
C ASN A 135 14.12 8.50 -10.09
N ILE A 136 14.02 7.27 -9.58
CA ILE A 136 12.75 6.54 -9.51
C ILE A 136 12.06 6.85 -8.19
N ASN A 137 10.85 7.42 -8.25
CA ASN A 137 10.07 7.78 -7.08
C ASN A 137 9.07 6.69 -6.69
N SER A 138 8.60 5.88 -7.65
CA SER A 138 7.61 4.84 -7.38
C SER A 138 7.74 3.67 -8.35
N VAL A 139 7.66 2.45 -7.81
CA VAL A 139 7.55 1.19 -8.56
C VAL A 139 6.38 0.38 -8.04
N ALA A 140 5.80 -0.44 -8.90
CA ALA A 140 4.80 -1.43 -8.52
C ALA A 140 4.94 -2.69 -9.38
N VAL A 141 4.82 -3.87 -8.78
CA VAL A 141 4.74 -5.15 -9.49
C VAL A 141 3.31 -5.71 -9.38
N SER A 142 2.79 -6.28 -10.46
CA SER A 142 1.47 -6.94 -10.44
C SER A 142 1.50 -8.15 -9.51
N SER A 143 0.34 -8.54 -8.95
CA SER A 143 0.26 -9.67 -8.00
C SER A 143 0.79 -10.98 -8.58
N ASN A 144 0.63 -11.19 -9.89
CA ASN A 144 1.14 -12.36 -10.63
C ASN A 144 2.64 -12.26 -11.00
N GLY A 145 3.33 -11.16 -10.68
CA GLY A 145 4.75 -10.95 -10.96
C GLY A 145 5.08 -10.74 -12.44
N LEU A 146 4.08 -10.58 -13.32
CA LEU A 146 4.27 -10.52 -14.77
C LEU A 146 4.53 -9.11 -15.31
N TYR A 147 4.11 -8.07 -14.59
CA TYR A 147 4.18 -6.69 -15.04
C TYR A 147 4.78 -5.79 -13.97
N VAL A 148 5.53 -4.79 -14.43
CA VAL A 148 6.16 -3.77 -13.61
C VAL A 148 5.79 -2.40 -14.15
N ALA A 149 5.32 -1.52 -13.28
CA ALA A 149 5.16 -0.11 -13.56
C ALA A 149 6.18 0.69 -12.74
N ALA A 150 6.78 1.72 -13.33
CA ALA A 150 7.77 2.57 -12.68
C ALA A 150 7.67 4.01 -13.17
N GLY A 151 8.08 4.97 -12.34
CA GLY A 151 8.14 6.37 -12.72
C GLY A 151 8.88 7.23 -11.71
N GLY A 152 9.32 8.40 -12.16
CA GLY A 152 10.02 9.33 -11.28
C GLY A 152 10.30 10.68 -11.91
N GLU A 153 11.49 11.23 -11.63
CA GLU A 153 11.85 12.63 -11.87
C GLU A 153 12.04 13.01 -13.36
N ASP A 154 12.12 12.03 -14.26
CA ASP A 154 12.11 12.30 -15.70
C ASP A 154 10.71 12.52 -16.28
N GLY A 155 9.68 12.42 -15.42
CA GLY A 155 8.28 12.60 -15.78
C GLY A 155 7.69 11.47 -16.62
N LYS A 156 8.41 10.35 -16.79
CA LYS A 156 7.93 9.21 -17.56
C LYS A 156 7.36 8.12 -16.66
N VAL A 157 6.29 7.51 -17.17
CA VAL A 157 5.77 6.23 -16.69
C VAL A 157 6.32 5.15 -17.62
N TYR A 158 6.92 4.12 -17.05
CA TYR A 158 7.47 2.96 -17.74
C TYR A 158 6.65 1.74 -17.37
N PHE A 159 6.17 1.00 -18.37
CA PHE A 159 5.47 -0.27 -18.16
C PHE A 159 6.21 -1.41 -18.86
N MET A 160 6.61 -2.40 -18.10
CA MET A 160 7.48 -3.49 -18.54
C MET A 160 6.88 -4.84 -18.17
N ASN A 161 7.25 -5.88 -18.91
CA ASN A 161 6.95 -7.25 -18.51
C ASN A 161 8.08 -7.86 -17.66
N SER A 162 7.85 -9.05 -17.12
CA SER A 162 8.81 -9.80 -16.31
C SER A 162 10.11 -10.18 -17.02
N ALA A 163 10.15 -10.14 -18.35
CA ALA A 163 11.36 -10.34 -19.16
C ALA A 163 12.17 -9.05 -19.39
N GLY A 164 11.74 -7.92 -18.82
CA GLY A 164 12.42 -6.62 -18.94
C GLY A 164 12.12 -5.88 -20.25
N LYS A 165 11.16 -6.36 -21.05
CA LYS A 165 10.72 -5.65 -22.25
C LYS A 165 9.84 -4.47 -21.85
N LEU A 166 10.24 -3.27 -22.27
CA LEU A 166 9.38 -2.08 -22.24
C LEU A 166 8.20 -2.29 -23.19
N LEU A 167 6.99 -2.35 -22.63
CA LEU A 167 5.74 -2.52 -23.37
C LEU A 167 5.24 -1.17 -23.87
N TRP A 168 5.24 -0.16 -23.00
CA TRP A 168 4.93 1.22 -23.34
C TRP A 168 5.59 2.18 -22.35
N SER A 169 5.67 3.45 -22.75
CA SER A 169 6.04 4.56 -21.87
C SER A 169 5.15 5.76 -22.14
N PHE A 170 4.85 6.54 -21.10
CA PHE A 170 4.05 7.77 -21.21
C PHE A 170 4.83 8.93 -20.58
N ASP A 171 4.96 10.05 -21.31
CA ASP A 171 5.60 11.27 -20.79
C ASP A 171 4.51 12.22 -20.29
N SER A 172 4.55 12.52 -19.00
CA SER A 172 3.60 13.40 -18.32
C SER A 172 4.12 14.82 -18.16
N GLU A 173 5.35 15.09 -18.62
CA GLU A 173 6.04 16.40 -18.55
C GLU A 173 6.34 16.92 -17.13
N ALA A 174 6.03 16.16 -16.09
CA ALA A 174 6.44 16.45 -14.71
C ALA A 174 6.61 15.16 -13.89
N ALA A 175 7.33 15.25 -12.77
CA ALA A 175 7.70 14.10 -11.96
C ALA A 175 6.51 13.19 -11.61
N VAL A 176 6.66 11.89 -11.87
CA VAL A 176 5.74 10.87 -11.38
C VAL A 176 6.04 10.63 -9.92
N ARG A 177 5.04 10.78 -9.04
CA ARG A 177 5.23 10.68 -7.58
C ARG A 177 4.77 9.36 -6.99
N SER A 178 3.73 8.77 -7.56
CA SER A 178 3.14 7.54 -7.04
C SER A 178 2.49 6.74 -8.17
N ILE A 179 2.65 5.43 -8.13
CA ILE A 179 2.11 4.48 -9.09
C ILE A 179 1.42 3.34 -8.34
N ALA A 180 0.26 2.91 -8.84
CA ALA A 180 -0.39 1.68 -8.44
C ALA A 180 -0.72 0.83 -9.68
N ILE A 181 -0.57 -0.49 -9.57
CA ILE A 181 -0.90 -1.45 -10.63
C ILE A 181 -2.02 -2.37 -10.16
N SER A 182 -2.95 -2.74 -11.05
CA SER A 182 -4.00 -3.70 -10.72
C SER A 182 -3.40 -5.09 -10.52
N ARG A 183 -4.13 -5.94 -9.81
CA ARG A 183 -3.69 -7.30 -9.43
C ARG A 183 -3.24 -8.13 -10.64
N ASP A 184 -3.95 -8.01 -11.74
CA ASP A 184 -3.71 -8.70 -13.00
C ASP A 184 -2.73 -7.97 -13.94
N GLY A 185 -2.39 -6.71 -13.64
CA GLY A 185 -1.57 -5.85 -14.50
C GLY A 185 -2.35 -5.16 -15.64
N THR A 186 -3.68 -5.26 -15.64
CA THR A 186 -4.53 -4.66 -16.68
C THR A 186 -4.61 -3.13 -16.59
N TYR A 187 -4.37 -2.53 -15.41
CA TYR A 187 -4.49 -1.10 -15.18
C TYR A 187 -3.31 -0.52 -14.41
N VAL A 188 -2.96 0.73 -14.73
CA VAL A 188 -1.93 1.51 -14.03
C VAL A 188 -2.51 2.88 -13.66
N ALA A 189 -2.56 3.18 -12.37
CA ALA A 189 -2.92 4.49 -11.84
C ALA A 189 -1.66 5.29 -11.49
N VAL A 190 -1.66 6.59 -11.78
CA VAL A 190 -0.48 7.46 -11.63
C VAL A 190 -0.86 8.79 -11.00
N GLY A 191 -0.17 9.14 -9.90
CA GLY A 191 -0.19 10.47 -9.30
C GLY A 191 1.01 11.29 -9.75
N ASN A 192 0.77 12.51 -10.21
CA ASN A 192 1.77 13.32 -10.90
C ASN A 192 1.95 14.73 -10.34
N ALA A 193 3.16 15.28 -10.51
CA ALA A 193 3.52 16.64 -10.15
C ALA A 193 2.95 17.72 -11.09
N ASN A 194 2.44 17.36 -12.27
CA ASN A 194 1.70 18.25 -13.16
C ASN A 194 0.24 18.49 -12.70
N ASN A 195 -0.10 18.02 -11.50
CA ASN A 195 -1.40 18.07 -10.87
C ASN A 195 -2.44 17.11 -11.44
N TYR A 196 -2.07 16.11 -12.25
CA TYR A 196 -3.02 15.12 -12.76
C TYR A 196 -2.95 13.79 -12.02
N VAL A 197 -4.10 13.12 -11.99
CA VAL A 197 -4.20 11.67 -11.81
C VAL A 197 -4.50 11.05 -13.16
N TYR A 198 -3.80 9.97 -13.50
CA TYR A 198 -4.02 9.21 -14.73
C TYR A 198 -4.45 7.77 -14.40
N LEU A 199 -5.26 7.19 -15.29
CA LEU A 199 -5.47 5.75 -15.37
C LEU A 199 -5.20 5.27 -16.81
N PHE A 200 -4.34 4.28 -16.94
CA PHE A 200 -3.99 3.63 -18.19
C PHE A 200 -4.50 2.18 -18.20
N ASP A 201 -4.76 1.65 -19.40
CA ASP A 201 -4.87 0.20 -19.60
C ASP A 201 -3.48 -0.44 -19.86
N SER A 202 -3.46 -1.76 -19.99
CA SER A 202 -2.25 -2.54 -20.24
C SER A 202 -1.55 -2.24 -21.56
N GLU A 203 -2.24 -1.62 -22.52
CA GLU A 203 -1.69 -1.20 -23.81
C GLU A 203 -1.11 0.23 -23.77
N GLY A 204 -1.22 0.91 -22.63
CA GLY A 204 -0.71 2.25 -22.43
C GLY A 204 -1.66 3.34 -22.91
N LYS A 205 -2.90 2.97 -23.27
CA LYS A 205 -3.92 3.96 -23.61
C LYS A 205 -4.47 4.57 -22.33
N THR A 206 -4.50 5.90 -22.29
CA THR A 206 -5.14 6.64 -21.21
C THR A 206 -6.64 6.40 -21.24
N ILE A 207 -7.17 5.70 -20.22
CA ILE A 207 -8.61 5.53 -20.01
C ILE A 207 -9.21 6.88 -19.61
N TRP A 208 -8.56 7.55 -18.67
CA TRP A 208 -8.87 8.92 -18.29
C TRP A 208 -7.66 9.59 -17.63
N ASN A 209 -7.69 10.92 -17.62
CA ASN A 209 -6.86 11.74 -16.77
C ASN A 209 -7.73 12.84 -16.14
N ARG A 210 -7.39 13.27 -14.92
CA ARG A 210 -8.12 14.33 -14.21
C ARG A 210 -7.14 15.31 -13.61
N LYS A 211 -7.31 16.58 -14.01
CA LYS A 211 -6.59 17.69 -13.41
C LYS A 211 -7.13 17.93 -12.01
N THR A 212 -6.23 18.00 -11.06
CA THR A 212 -6.47 18.39 -9.68
C THR A 212 -5.85 19.76 -9.43
N GLY A 213 -6.09 20.34 -8.25
CA GLY A 213 -5.62 21.68 -7.92
C GLY A 213 -4.14 21.77 -7.53
N SER A 214 -3.42 20.65 -7.39
CA SER A 214 -2.02 20.60 -6.95
C SER A 214 -1.36 19.29 -7.34
N LEU A 215 -0.05 19.17 -7.10
CA LEU A 215 0.66 17.90 -7.26
C LEU A 215 0.03 16.79 -6.39
N ILE A 216 0.04 15.58 -6.94
CA ILE A 216 -0.50 14.37 -6.30
C ILE A 216 0.65 13.60 -5.66
N ASN A 217 0.53 13.36 -4.37
CA ASN A 217 1.57 12.73 -3.53
C ASN A 217 1.50 11.21 -3.60
N CYS A 218 0.29 10.67 -3.53
CA CYS A 218 0.01 9.25 -3.40
C CYS A 218 -1.22 8.84 -4.21
N VAL A 219 -1.23 7.60 -4.69
CA VAL A 219 -2.40 6.95 -5.28
C VAL A 219 -2.58 5.56 -4.70
N SER A 220 -3.83 5.12 -4.59
CA SER A 220 -4.19 3.74 -4.25
C SER A 220 -5.33 3.28 -5.15
N MET A 221 -5.42 1.98 -5.43
CA MET A 221 -6.35 1.45 -6.40
C MET A 221 -6.93 0.12 -5.93
N THR A 222 -8.23 -0.05 -6.12
CA THR A 222 -8.88 -1.37 -5.92
C THR A 222 -8.28 -2.41 -6.87
N PRO A 223 -8.32 -3.73 -6.55
CA PRO A 223 -7.60 -4.76 -7.30
C PRO A 223 -7.90 -4.82 -8.81
N TYR A 224 -9.06 -4.33 -9.25
CA TYR A 224 -9.52 -4.30 -10.64
C TYR A 224 -9.88 -2.88 -11.13
N ALA A 225 -9.30 -1.85 -10.49
CA ALA A 225 -9.46 -0.45 -10.86
C ALA A 225 -10.92 0.06 -10.91
N TYR A 226 -11.83 -0.53 -10.14
CA TYR A 226 -13.19 0.01 -10.00
C TYR A 226 -13.18 1.41 -9.38
N TYR A 227 -12.25 1.61 -8.44
CA TYR A 227 -11.95 2.88 -7.81
C TYR A 227 -10.46 3.16 -7.75
N VAL A 228 -10.11 4.43 -7.90
CA VAL A 228 -8.77 4.99 -7.71
C VAL A 228 -8.87 6.13 -6.70
N ALA A 229 -8.07 6.07 -5.64
CA ALA A 229 -7.92 7.11 -4.64
C ALA A 229 -6.62 7.91 -4.90
N ALA A 230 -6.62 9.18 -4.52
CA ALA A 230 -5.43 10.02 -4.58
C ALA A 230 -5.39 11.05 -3.43
N GLY A 231 -4.18 11.38 -2.97
CA GLY A 231 -3.93 12.45 -2.00
C GLY A 231 -3.08 13.57 -2.61
N GLY A 232 -3.47 14.82 -2.42
CA GLY A 232 -2.82 16.00 -3.02
C GLY A 232 -2.22 16.99 -2.01
N SER A 233 -1.29 17.81 -2.48
CA SER A 233 -0.69 18.90 -1.68
C SER A 233 -1.61 20.12 -1.49
N ASN A 234 -2.76 20.15 -2.14
CA ASN A 234 -3.87 21.08 -1.86
C ASN A 234 -4.81 20.54 -0.76
N TYR A 235 -4.33 19.55 -0.01
CA TYR A 235 -5.00 18.96 1.13
C TYR A 235 -6.21 18.13 0.78
N ASN A 236 -6.44 17.83 -0.50
CA ASN A 236 -7.60 17.05 -0.90
C ASN A 236 -7.28 15.56 -0.97
N VAL A 237 -8.25 14.78 -0.50
CA VAL A 237 -8.42 13.36 -0.80
C VAL A 237 -9.44 13.23 -1.91
N TYR A 238 -9.12 12.43 -2.90
CA TYR A 238 -9.94 12.21 -4.09
C TYR A 238 -10.34 10.74 -4.21
N LEU A 239 -11.57 10.50 -4.66
CA LEU A 239 -12.00 9.18 -5.12
C LEU A 239 -12.59 9.30 -6.53
N PHE A 240 -12.05 8.50 -7.44
CA PHE A 240 -12.48 8.39 -8.82
C PHE A 240 -13.08 7.00 -9.07
N ASP A 241 -14.13 6.94 -9.89
CA ASP A 241 -14.56 5.67 -10.46
C ASP A 241 -13.68 5.27 -11.67
N ARG A 242 -13.90 4.07 -12.22
CA ARG A 242 -13.13 3.61 -13.39
C ARG A 242 -13.32 4.46 -14.66
N LYS A 243 -14.39 5.25 -14.76
CA LYS A 243 -14.60 6.20 -15.88
C LYS A 243 -13.88 7.54 -15.64
N GLY A 244 -13.31 7.71 -14.45
CA GLY A 244 -12.65 8.92 -14.00
C GLY A 244 -13.63 9.99 -13.55
N GLU A 245 -14.92 9.67 -13.37
CA GLU A 245 -15.85 10.61 -12.78
C GLU A 245 -15.51 10.78 -11.30
N PHE A 246 -15.51 12.03 -10.83
CA PHE A 246 -15.32 12.30 -9.41
C PHE A 246 -16.46 11.64 -8.64
N SER A 247 -16.14 10.63 -7.84
CA SER A 247 -17.08 10.11 -6.85
C SER A 247 -17.25 11.14 -5.74
N TRP A 248 -16.14 11.72 -5.26
CA TRP A 248 -16.11 12.85 -4.33
C TRP A 248 -14.69 13.41 -4.16
N MET A 249 -14.61 14.56 -3.49
CA MET A 249 -13.38 15.20 -3.00
C MET A 249 -13.63 15.72 -1.59
N ASN A 250 -12.70 15.49 -0.67
CA ASN A 250 -12.77 16.00 0.71
C ASN A 250 -11.43 16.66 1.07
N ASN A 251 -11.48 17.76 1.85
CA ASN A 251 -10.30 18.51 2.26
C ASN A 251 -10.08 18.35 3.78
N PRO A 252 -9.26 17.39 4.22
CA PRO A 252 -8.89 17.22 5.63
C PRO A 252 -8.25 18.45 6.29
N GLY A 253 -7.59 19.31 5.51
CA GLY A 253 -7.03 20.59 5.99
C GLY A 253 -5.51 20.71 5.84
N TYR A 254 -4.79 19.61 5.57
CA TYR A 254 -3.36 19.62 5.35
C TYR A 254 -2.86 18.54 4.36
N TRP A 255 -1.55 18.49 4.08
CA TRP A 255 -0.95 17.64 3.06
C TRP A 255 -1.25 16.16 3.30
N VAL A 256 -1.93 15.54 2.34
CA VAL A 256 -2.22 14.09 2.37
C VAL A 256 -0.97 13.34 1.90
N SER A 257 -0.40 12.53 2.78
CA SER A 257 0.85 11.80 2.57
C SER A 257 0.61 10.42 1.95
N SER A 258 -0.42 9.71 2.42
CA SER A 258 -0.79 8.36 2.00
C SER A 258 -2.30 8.18 1.97
N VAL A 259 -2.78 7.32 1.08
CA VAL A 259 -4.18 6.89 0.99
C VAL A 259 -4.24 5.38 0.79
N SER A 260 -5.26 4.74 1.37
CA SER A 260 -5.51 3.31 1.19
C SER A 260 -6.99 3.03 1.01
N LEU A 261 -7.33 2.14 0.07
CA LEU A 261 -8.70 1.68 -0.20
C LEU A 261 -8.90 0.26 0.30
N THR A 262 -10.10 -0.03 0.81
CA THR A 262 -10.51 -1.44 0.95
C THR A 262 -10.65 -2.11 -0.42
N THR A 263 -10.54 -3.44 -0.46
CA THR A 263 -10.54 -4.21 -1.71
C THR A 263 -11.79 -3.98 -2.58
N ASN A 264 -12.93 -3.65 -1.95
CA ASN A 264 -14.20 -3.34 -2.60
C ASN A 264 -14.46 -1.83 -2.77
N GLY A 265 -13.54 -0.96 -2.31
CA GLY A 265 -13.67 0.49 -2.33
C GLY A 265 -14.77 1.05 -1.41
N ALA A 266 -15.23 0.28 -0.42
CA ALA A 266 -16.23 0.73 0.55
C ALA A 266 -15.69 1.81 1.48
N TYR A 267 -14.40 1.75 1.82
CA TYR A 267 -13.73 2.69 2.72
C TYR A 267 -12.41 3.18 2.14
N LEU A 268 -12.03 4.39 2.54
CA LEU A 268 -10.76 5.03 2.21
C LEU A 268 -10.15 5.60 3.50
N ALA A 269 -8.91 5.22 3.79
CA ALA A 269 -8.11 5.82 4.86
C ALA A 269 -7.11 6.81 4.27
N ALA A 270 -6.86 7.90 5.00
CA ALA A 270 -5.87 8.90 4.62
C ALA A 270 -5.00 9.29 5.82
N GLY A 271 -3.69 9.35 5.61
CA GLY A 271 -2.73 9.93 6.54
C GLY A 271 -2.33 11.32 6.08
N SER A 272 -2.11 12.23 7.02
CA SER A 272 -1.87 13.64 6.72
C SER A 272 -0.83 14.27 7.68
N PHE A 273 -0.19 15.33 7.22
CA PHE A 273 0.80 16.12 7.99
C PHE A 273 0.15 17.17 8.91
N ASP A 274 -1.14 17.00 9.24
CA ASP A 274 -1.80 17.68 10.36
C ASP A 274 -1.95 16.74 11.57
N ASP A 275 -1.08 15.73 11.64
CA ASP A 275 -1.08 14.67 12.66
C ASP A 275 -2.33 13.77 12.61
N MET A 276 -3.16 13.85 11.58
CA MET A 276 -4.44 13.13 11.54
C MET A 276 -4.43 11.88 10.65
N ILE A 277 -5.18 10.88 11.13
CA ILE A 277 -5.64 9.71 10.37
C ILE A 277 -7.13 9.90 10.13
N TYR A 278 -7.56 9.78 8.87
CA TYR A 278 -8.96 9.92 8.49
C TYR A 278 -9.52 8.61 7.94
N LEU A 279 -10.79 8.34 8.21
CA LEU A 279 -11.56 7.31 7.51
C LEU A 279 -12.78 7.94 6.83
N PHE A 280 -12.96 7.60 5.56
CA PHE A 280 -14.10 8.01 4.74
C PHE A 280 -14.87 6.80 4.24
N ASN A 281 -16.18 6.94 4.11
CA ASN A 281 -16.99 5.99 3.36
C ASN A 281 -16.91 6.26 1.85
N ARG A 282 -17.37 5.32 1.03
CA ARG A 282 -17.39 5.43 -0.44
C ARG A 282 -18.12 6.66 -0.99
N THR A 283 -19.02 7.27 -0.23
CA THR A 283 -19.76 8.49 -0.64
C THR A 283 -19.05 9.79 -0.26
N GLY A 284 -17.91 9.72 0.41
CA GLY A 284 -17.09 10.88 0.81
C GLY A 284 -17.43 11.46 2.17
N GLY A 285 -18.37 10.83 2.89
CA GLY A 285 -18.62 11.16 4.28
C GLY A 285 -17.45 10.72 5.15
N LYS A 286 -16.85 11.66 5.89
CA LYS A 286 -15.89 11.36 6.94
C LYS A 286 -16.61 10.58 8.04
N ILE A 287 -16.12 9.38 8.35
CA ILE A 287 -16.64 8.52 9.41
C ILE A 287 -16.05 9.00 10.74
N TRP A 288 -14.72 9.12 10.79
CA TRP A 288 -13.98 9.64 11.94
C TRP A 288 -12.62 10.21 11.52
N ASP A 289 -11.99 10.89 12.46
CA ASP A 289 -10.57 11.25 12.44
C ASP A 289 -9.92 10.90 13.78
N TYR A 290 -8.65 10.54 13.76
CA TYR A 290 -7.84 10.19 14.92
C TYR A 290 -6.57 11.03 14.90
N LYS A 291 -6.19 11.61 16.05
CA LYS A 291 -5.02 12.48 16.18
C LYS A 291 -3.81 11.73 16.72
N ALA A 292 -2.82 11.50 15.87
CA ALA A 292 -1.47 11.07 16.26
C ALA A 292 -0.69 12.22 16.93
N LYS A 293 0.52 11.93 17.40
CA LYS A 293 1.35 12.93 18.11
C LYS A 293 2.26 13.77 17.19
N ASP A 294 2.42 13.37 15.94
CA ASP A 294 3.16 14.09 14.89
C ASP A 294 2.65 13.58 13.51
N ASP A 295 3.22 14.12 12.43
CA ASP A 295 2.83 13.85 11.04
C ASP A 295 2.58 12.35 10.75
N VAL A 296 1.46 12.03 10.08
CA VAL A 296 1.17 10.66 9.63
C VAL A 296 1.69 10.52 8.21
N TYR A 297 2.66 9.64 7.98
CA TYR A 297 3.32 9.49 6.68
C TYR A 297 2.77 8.34 5.85
N ALA A 298 2.39 7.24 6.50
CA ALA A 298 1.90 6.04 5.85
C ALA A 298 0.61 5.56 6.51
N VAL A 299 -0.33 5.05 5.71
CA VAL A 299 -1.60 4.48 6.19
C VAL A 299 -2.03 3.34 5.30
N GLU A 300 -2.58 2.28 5.88
CA GLU A 300 -3.13 1.15 5.17
C GLU A 300 -4.34 0.54 5.88
N ILE A 301 -5.35 0.15 5.11
CA ILE A 301 -6.52 -0.59 5.61
C ILE A 301 -6.32 -2.07 5.32
N SER A 302 -6.46 -2.90 6.35
CA SER A 302 -6.50 -4.36 6.22
C SER A 302 -7.51 -4.86 5.18
N ALA A 303 -7.17 -5.95 4.49
CA ALA A 303 -8.01 -6.48 3.41
C ALA A 303 -9.35 -7.05 3.91
N ASP A 304 -9.38 -7.57 5.13
CA ASP A 304 -10.59 -8.03 5.83
C ASP A 304 -11.39 -6.88 6.46
N SER A 305 -10.89 -5.63 6.39
CA SER A 305 -11.51 -4.45 6.99
C SER A 305 -11.70 -4.56 8.50
N SER A 306 -10.75 -5.20 9.21
CA SER A 306 -10.77 -5.31 10.67
C SER A 306 -9.99 -4.20 11.37
N PHE A 307 -8.96 -3.66 10.73
CA PHE A 307 -8.13 -2.57 11.27
C PHE A 307 -7.52 -1.66 10.19
N ILE A 308 -6.99 -0.52 10.65
CA ILE A 308 -6.20 0.45 9.92
C ILE A 308 -4.86 0.62 10.62
N ALA A 309 -3.76 0.43 9.89
CA ALA A 309 -2.41 0.69 10.37
C ALA A 309 -1.95 2.07 9.90
N ALA A 310 -1.32 2.84 10.78
CA ALA A 310 -0.80 4.17 10.45
C ALA A 310 0.58 4.40 11.09
N GLY A 311 1.52 4.87 10.27
CA GLY A 311 2.88 5.17 10.69
C GLY A 311 3.08 6.68 10.82
N SER A 312 3.49 7.12 12.01
CA SER A 312 3.73 8.54 12.31
C SER A 312 5.22 8.85 12.51
N TRP A 313 5.55 10.13 12.37
CA TRP A 313 6.84 10.72 12.68
C TRP A 313 7.07 10.98 14.18
N ASP A 314 6.13 10.55 15.02
CA ASP A 314 6.33 10.43 16.47
C ASP A 314 6.97 9.08 16.86
N ASP A 315 7.48 8.35 15.87
CA ASP A 315 8.05 7.00 15.94
C ASP A 315 7.02 5.88 16.18
N THR A 316 5.72 6.18 16.21
CA THR A 316 4.67 5.23 16.62
C THR A 316 3.91 4.64 15.42
N LEU A 317 3.79 3.31 15.40
CA LEU A 317 2.79 2.58 14.63
C LEU A 317 1.49 2.58 15.43
N TYR A 318 0.42 3.11 14.86
CA TYR A 318 -0.94 3.06 15.39
C TYR A 318 -1.75 1.99 14.67
N VAL A 319 -2.55 1.23 15.42
CA VAL A 319 -3.53 0.27 14.89
C VAL A 319 -4.90 0.64 15.44
N LEU A 320 -5.80 1.04 14.55
CA LEU A 320 -7.16 1.48 14.85
C LEU A 320 -8.17 0.48 14.31
N ASN A 321 -9.30 0.27 14.98
CA ASN A 321 -10.43 -0.44 14.41
C ASN A 321 -11.19 0.45 13.40
N MET A 322 -12.19 -0.11 12.73
CA MET A 322 -12.99 0.62 11.74
C MET A 322 -13.93 1.68 12.36
N ASP A 323 -14.10 1.69 13.68
CA ASP A 323 -14.89 2.67 14.43
C ASP A 323 -14.02 3.85 14.96
N GLY A 324 -12.70 3.79 14.77
CA GLY A 324 -11.76 4.85 15.13
C GLY A 324 -11.16 4.72 16.53
N GLU A 325 -11.35 3.57 17.18
CA GLU A 325 -10.75 3.26 18.47
C GLU A 325 -9.37 2.65 18.28
N GLU A 326 -8.42 3.07 19.12
CA GLU A 326 -7.07 2.51 19.12
C GLU A 326 -7.06 1.12 19.75
N LEU A 327 -6.77 0.12 18.93
CA LEU A 327 -6.61 -1.26 19.36
C LEU A 327 -5.24 -1.48 20.00
N TRP A 328 -4.21 -0.84 19.44
CA TRP A 328 -2.82 -1.06 19.83
C TRP A 328 -1.90 -0.02 19.20
N ASN A 329 -0.74 0.20 19.82
CA ASN A 329 0.34 0.98 19.23
C ASN A 329 1.72 0.41 19.59
N TYR A 330 2.74 0.79 18.82
CA TYR A 330 4.13 0.39 19.08
C TYR A 330 5.13 1.45 18.63
N ASN A 331 6.05 1.83 19.52
CA ASN A 331 7.13 2.77 19.21
C ASN A 331 8.31 2.05 18.52
N CYS A 332 8.57 2.41 17.27
CA CYS A 332 9.62 1.87 16.40
C CYS A 332 10.97 2.59 16.55
N GLY A 333 11.11 3.52 17.51
CA GLY A 333 12.36 4.20 17.83
C GLY A 333 12.89 5.19 16.78
N GLY A 334 12.11 5.47 15.75
CA GLY A 334 12.39 6.46 14.71
C GLY A 334 11.20 6.60 13.76
N ASN A 335 11.13 7.74 13.06
CA ASN A 335 10.06 8.08 12.12
C ASN A 335 9.69 6.90 11.23
N ILE A 336 8.39 6.66 11.06
CA ILE A 336 7.90 5.64 10.14
C ILE A 336 7.74 6.24 8.74
N ASN A 337 8.47 5.72 7.76
CA ASN A 337 8.43 6.20 6.37
C ASN A 337 7.55 5.35 5.46
N SER A 338 7.32 4.10 5.84
CA SER A 338 6.55 3.15 5.03
C SER A 338 6.03 2.05 5.92
N LEU A 339 4.83 1.58 5.61
CA LEU A 339 4.26 0.37 6.16
C LEU A 339 3.59 -0.42 5.04
N ASP A 340 3.43 -1.72 5.25
CA ASP A 340 2.64 -2.60 4.40
C ASP A 340 1.85 -3.60 5.28
N VAL A 341 0.64 -3.97 4.89
CA VAL A 341 -0.23 -4.93 5.57
C VAL A 341 -0.45 -6.13 4.65
N SER A 342 -0.17 -7.33 5.15
CA SER A 342 -0.38 -8.54 4.34
C SER A 342 -1.85 -8.68 3.94
N ARG A 343 -2.09 -9.30 2.78
CA ARG A 343 -3.44 -9.42 2.23
C ARG A 343 -4.35 -10.36 3.05
N ASP A 344 -3.79 -11.31 3.78
CA ASP A 344 -4.54 -12.08 4.77
C ASP A 344 -4.79 -11.31 6.08
N SER A 345 -4.34 -10.06 6.16
CA SER A 345 -4.54 -9.13 7.29
C SER A 345 -3.90 -9.62 8.59
N THR A 346 -2.93 -10.53 8.51
CA THR A 346 -2.26 -11.11 9.67
C THR A 346 -0.94 -10.44 10.02
N THR A 347 -0.31 -9.73 9.09
CA THR A 347 1.05 -9.23 9.24
C THR A 347 1.14 -7.74 8.92
N ILE A 348 1.89 -6.99 9.72
CA ILE A 348 2.24 -5.60 9.44
C ILE A 348 3.76 -5.49 9.35
N ALA A 349 4.27 -4.85 8.30
CA ALA A 349 5.67 -4.47 8.17
C ALA A 349 5.82 -2.95 8.30
N VAL A 350 6.91 -2.51 8.94
CA VAL A 350 7.23 -1.09 9.13
C VAL A 350 8.68 -0.83 8.80
N GLY A 351 8.93 0.18 7.95
CA GLY A 351 10.25 0.75 7.70
C GLY A 351 10.45 2.04 8.51
N SER A 352 11.52 2.08 9.31
CA SER A 352 11.81 3.21 10.21
C SER A 352 13.16 3.89 9.93
N ASP A 353 13.23 5.18 10.24
CA ASP A 353 14.47 5.97 10.31
C ASP A 353 15.46 5.48 11.38
N ALA A 354 15.00 4.65 12.32
CA ALA A 354 15.87 3.97 13.29
C ALA A 354 16.86 3.00 12.62
N GLY A 355 16.74 2.80 11.31
CA GLY A 355 17.57 1.88 10.54
C GLY A 355 17.16 0.43 10.73
N ALA A 356 15.86 0.20 10.88
CA ALA A 356 15.30 -1.13 11.12
C ALA A 356 13.98 -1.33 10.38
N VAL A 357 13.74 -2.59 10.04
CA VAL A 357 12.46 -3.10 9.59
C VAL A 357 11.81 -3.86 10.75
N TYR A 358 10.56 -3.57 11.05
CA TYR A 358 9.77 -4.27 12.05
C TYR A 358 8.72 -5.14 11.37
N LEU A 359 8.52 -6.35 11.88
CA LEU A 359 7.47 -7.26 11.44
C LEU A 359 6.61 -7.63 12.64
N PHE A 360 5.30 -7.50 12.49
CA PHE A 360 4.32 -7.80 13.51
C PHE A 360 3.31 -8.83 13.01
N GLU A 361 2.91 -9.75 13.87
CA GLU A 361 1.86 -10.73 13.61
C GLU A 361 0.64 -10.44 14.47
N ARG A 362 -0.55 -10.53 13.88
CA ARG A 362 -1.82 -10.33 14.55
C ARG A 362 -1.99 -11.41 15.60
N ASN A 363 -2.29 -11.01 16.84
CA ASN A 363 -2.68 -11.94 17.87
C ASN A 363 -4.19 -12.23 17.73
N PRO A 364 -4.61 -13.41 17.24
CA PRO A 364 -6.01 -13.70 16.93
C PRO A 364 -6.90 -13.64 18.17
N THR A 365 -6.40 -14.09 19.33
CA THR A 365 -7.13 -14.08 20.59
C THR A 365 -7.32 -12.66 21.11
N ALA A 366 -6.28 -11.83 21.06
CA ALA A 366 -6.41 -10.42 21.45
C ALA A 366 -7.39 -9.69 20.54
N PHE A 367 -7.32 -9.91 19.22
CA PHE A 367 -8.27 -9.32 18.27
C PHE A 367 -9.71 -9.74 18.54
N ALA A 368 -9.95 -11.04 18.77
CA ALA A 368 -11.28 -11.54 19.08
C ALA A 368 -11.87 -10.87 20.33
N LEU A 369 -11.06 -10.67 21.36
CA LEU A 369 -11.47 -10.00 22.60
C LEU A 369 -11.67 -8.49 22.42
N LEU A 370 -10.76 -7.81 21.72
CA LEU A 370 -10.82 -6.36 21.50
C LEU A 370 -12.00 -5.95 20.61
N LEU A 371 -12.33 -6.76 19.60
CA LEU A 371 -13.46 -6.49 18.69
C LEU A 371 -14.76 -7.18 19.11
N GLY A 372 -14.71 -8.08 20.09
CA GLY A 372 -15.87 -8.90 20.48
C GLY A 372 -16.34 -9.83 19.34
N ASP A 373 -15.40 -10.33 18.53
CA ASP A 373 -15.68 -11.14 17.34
C ASP A 373 -14.89 -12.46 17.39
N GLU A 374 -15.60 -13.56 17.68
CA GLU A 374 -15.00 -14.89 17.78
C GLU A 374 -14.49 -15.43 16.43
N SER A 375 -14.84 -14.81 15.30
CA SER A 375 -14.36 -15.25 13.98
C SER A 375 -12.84 -15.10 13.79
N PHE A 376 -12.17 -14.31 14.64
CA PHE A 376 -10.71 -14.21 14.66
C PHE A 376 -10.04 -15.38 15.39
N LEU A 377 -10.77 -16.17 16.19
CA LEU A 377 -10.18 -17.30 16.90
C LEU A 377 -9.78 -18.41 15.91
N PRO A 378 -8.65 -19.10 16.17
CA PRO A 378 -8.27 -20.24 15.35
C PRO A 378 -9.34 -21.33 15.43
N GLU A 379 -9.73 -21.89 14.28
CA GLU A 379 -10.65 -23.03 14.25
C GLU A 379 -10.08 -24.18 15.12
N GLU A 380 -10.88 -24.70 16.06
CA GLU A 380 -10.47 -25.85 16.85
C GLU A 380 -10.21 -27.03 15.91
N THR A 381 -8.93 -27.39 15.75
CA THR A 381 -8.55 -28.64 15.10
C THR A 381 -9.00 -29.78 16.01
N THR A 382 -10.22 -30.26 15.77
CA THR A 382 -10.66 -31.54 16.29
C THR A 382 -9.73 -32.60 15.69
N LYS A 383 -8.69 -32.97 16.44
CA LYS A 383 -8.02 -34.25 16.22
C LYS A 383 -9.09 -35.30 16.44
N GLU A 384 -9.61 -35.86 15.35
CA GLU A 384 -10.39 -37.09 15.37
C GLU A 384 -9.58 -38.12 16.16
N THR A 385 -9.93 -38.31 17.42
CA THR A 385 -9.47 -39.44 18.21
C THR A 385 -10.01 -40.70 17.54
N ASP A 386 -9.10 -41.48 16.99
CA ASP A 386 -9.23 -42.89 16.61
C ASP A 386 -10.30 -43.60 17.45
N THR A 387 -11.50 -43.68 16.91
CA THR A 387 -12.59 -44.53 17.42
C THR A 387 -13.16 -45.32 16.25
N SER A 388 -12.34 -46.21 15.68
CA SER A 388 -12.85 -47.34 14.90
C SER A 388 -12.03 -48.62 15.12
N LEU A 389 -11.87 -49.00 16.40
CA LEU A 389 -11.60 -50.37 16.81
C LEU A 389 -12.89 -51.01 17.34
N ALA A 390 -13.84 -51.25 16.44
CA ALA A 390 -14.99 -52.16 16.47
C ALA A 390 -15.92 -51.65 15.36
N GLU A 391 -15.99 -52.25 14.19
CA GLU A 391 -16.67 -53.53 13.98
C GLU A 391 -16.02 -54.31 12.84
N LYS A 392 -15.72 -55.58 13.15
CA LYS A 392 -15.38 -56.62 12.18
C LYS A 392 -16.68 -57.22 11.65
N THR A 393 -16.64 -57.69 10.39
CA THR A 393 -17.62 -58.55 9.70
C THR A 393 -18.85 -57.79 9.16
N ILE A 394 -19.13 -57.69 7.85
CA ILE A 394 -19.36 -58.76 6.86
C ILE A 394 -19.09 -58.20 5.43
N LYS A 395 -18.41 -58.97 4.57
CA LYS A 395 -18.44 -58.90 3.09
C LYS A 395 -19.22 -60.13 2.60
N PRO A 396 -19.94 -60.14 1.44
CA PRO A 396 -19.24 -60.30 0.15
C PRO A 396 -19.91 -59.82 -1.18
N ILE A 397 -19.06 -59.57 -2.22
CA ILE A 397 -19.15 -59.98 -3.66
C ILE A 397 -20.23 -59.25 -4.54
N GLU A 398 -20.09 -58.86 -5.83
CA GLU A 398 -19.45 -59.36 -7.08
C GLU A 398 -19.34 -58.20 -8.12
N GLU A 399 -18.24 -58.07 -8.90
CA GLU A 399 -18.10 -58.25 -10.38
C GLU A 399 -18.40 -57.02 -11.30
N GLU A 400 -17.37 -56.51 -11.99
CA GLU A 400 -17.13 -56.56 -13.47
C GLU A 400 -17.91 -55.47 -14.26
N THR A 401 -17.35 -54.66 -15.16
CA THR A 401 -16.46 -54.93 -16.30
C THR A 401 -15.81 -53.62 -16.79
N ALA A 402 -14.63 -53.74 -17.40
CA ALA A 402 -13.98 -52.71 -18.21
C ALA A 402 -14.57 -52.66 -19.64
N VAL A 403 -14.19 -51.65 -20.44
CA VAL A 403 -13.53 -51.81 -21.79
C VAL A 403 -13.73 -50.57 -22.71
N THR A 404 -12.57 -49.98 -23.08
CA THR A 404 -12.12 -49.33 -24.36
C THR A 404 -12.97 -48.23 -25.01
N GLY A 405 -12.45 -47.18 -25.66
CA GLY A 405 -11.28 -46.96 -26.52
C GLY A 405 -11.73 -45.85 -27.51
N GLY A 406 -10.99 -44.79 -27.78
CA GLY A 406 -9.97 -44.75 -28.83
C GLY A 406 -10.43 -43.89 -30.04
N VAL A 407 -9.92 -42.65 -30.11
CA VAL A 407 -9.31 -41.93 -31.27
C VAL A 407 -10.04 -41.94 -32.64
N GLU A 408 -10.30 -40.78 -33.26
CA GLU A 408 -9.47 -40.16 -34.35
C GLU A 408 -10.14 -38.95 -35.06
N ASN A 409 -9.27 -38.09 -35.63
CA ASN A 409 -9.50 -36.83 -36.36
C ASN A 409 -10.19 -36.99 -37.73
N LYS A 410 -10.83 -35.92 -38.25
CA LYS A 410 -10.45 -35.29 -39.55
C LYS A 410 -11.22 -34.02 -39.93
N VAL A 411 -10.57 -33.30 -40.84
CA VAL A 411 -10.69 -31.95 -41.41
C VAL A 411 -11.71 -31.86 -42.57
N GLU A 412 -12.06 -30.61 -42.94
CA GLU A 412 -12.41 -30.03 -44.27
C GLU A 412 -13.73 -29.23 -44.23
N ASP A 413 -14.05 -28.25 -45.07
CA ASP A 413 -13.35 -27.14 -45.76
C ASP A 413 -14.51 -26.22 -46.29
N ALA A 414 -14.22 -24.99 -46.74
CA ALA A 414 -15.23 -24.01 -47.22
C ALA A 414 -15.91 -24.39 -48.56
N PRO A 415 -16.90 -23.60 -49.07
CA PRO A 415 -16.51 -22.54 -50.02
C PRO A 415 -17.38 -21.25 -50.02
N ALA A 416 -16.95 -20.33 -50.91
CA ALA A 416 -17.26 -18.90 -51.08
C ALA A 416 -18.50 -18.54 -51.92
N THR A 417 -18.86 -17.23 -51.98
CA THR A 417 -19.13 -16.47 -53.24
C THR A 417 -19.11 -14.93 -53.09
N SER A 418 -18.52 -14.30 -54.12
CA SER A 418 -18.53 -12.92 -54.72
C SER A 418 -19.69 -11.93 -54.43
N SER A 419 -19.55 -10.59 -54.55
CA SER A 419 -19.25 -9.82 -55.79
C SER A 419 -18.86 -8.33 -55.58
N SER A 420 -18.37 -7.72 -56.68
CA SER A 420 -17.55 -6.51 -56.86
C SER A 420 -18.28 -5.23 -57.35
N VAL A 421 -17.46 -4.18 -57.63
CA VAL A 421 -17.60 -3.01 -58.57
C VAL A 421 -17.95 -1.67 -57.90
N SER A 422 -17.44 -0.47 -58.23
CA SER A 422 -16.20 0.14 -58.79
C SER A 422 -16.50 1.65 -58.96
N GLY A 423 -15.52 2.55 -58.91
CA GLY A 423 -15.61 3.86 -59.60
C GLY A 423 -15.04 5.07 -58.85
N ASN A 424 -13.94 5.61 -59.37
CA ASN A 424 -13.37 6.93 -59.14
C ASN A 424 -13.25 7.58 -60.55
N PRO A 425 -13.18 8.92 -60.78
CA PRO A 425 -11.91 9.67 -60.56
C PRO A 425 -11.94 11.23 -60.42
N LYS A 426 -10.83 11.80 -59.85
CA LYS A 426 -10.06 13.04 -60.22
C LYS A 426 -10.75 14.44 -60.13
N THR A 427 -10.16 15.63 -59.90
CA THR A 427 -8.79 16.25 -59.79
C THR A 427 -8.94 17.76 -59.45
N GLY A 428 -7.88 18.45 -59.00
CA GLY A 428 -7.64 19.92 -59.12
C GLY A 428 -7.33 20.64 -57.80
N GLU A 429 -6.07 20.90 -57.44
CA GLU A 429 -5.24 22.11 -57.72
C GLU A 429 -5.42 23.30 -56.75
N ASN A 430 -4.30 23.74 -56.14
CA ASN A 430 -4.04 24.93 -55.32
C ASN A 430 -3.44 26.03 -56.25
N PRO A 431 -2.96 27.24 -55.84
CA PRO A 431 -2.96 27.96 -54.54
C PRO A 431 -3.27 29.49 -54.65
N GLY A 432 -3.16 30.25 -53.55
CA GLY A 432 -3.13 31.72 -53.60
C GLY A 432 -2.94 32.41 -52.24
N SER A 433 -1.77 33.01 -52.06
CA SER A 433 -1.25 33.86 -50.97
C SER A 433 -1.85 35.27 -50.95
N GLU A 434 -1.85 35.97 -49.80
CA GLU A 434 -1.43 37.39 -49.67
C GLU A 434 -1.34 37.87 -48.20
N GLU A 435 -0.48 38.86 -48.00
CA GLU A 435 0.12 39.37 -46.75
C GLU A 435 -0.65 40.53 -46.04
N LEU A 436 -0.40 40.65 -44.72
CA LEU A 436 -0.19 41.81 -43.78
C LEU A 436 -0.53 43.27 -44.21
N PRO A 437 -0.87 44.22 -43.27
CA PRO A 437 0.01 44.78 -42.20
C PRO A 437 -0.67 44.99 -40.80
N THR A 438 -0.02 44.72 -39.65
CA THR A 438 0.83 45.57 -38.76
C THR A 438 0.26 46.91 -38.27
N GLU A 439 0.14 47.08 -36.95
CA GLU A 439 0.45 48.34 -36.25
C GLU A 439 0.94 48.09 -34.80
N GLU A 440 1.87 48.95 -34.37
CA GLU A 440 2.86 48.79 -33.31
C GLU A 440 2.48 49.38 -31.93
N SER A 441 3.13 48.81 -30.90
CA SER A 441 3.73 49.45 -29.70
C SER A 441 2.83 50.23 -28.72
N SER A 442 2.85 49.92 -27.43
CA SER A 442 3.91 50.32 -26.48
C SER A 442 3.56 49.68 -25.11
N LEU A 443 4.46 49.01 -24.38
CA LEU A 443 5.54 49.61 -23.59
C LEU A 443 6.56 48.50 -23.22
N LYS A 444 7.82 48.73 -23.57
CA LYS A 444 8.99 48.10 -22.95
C LYS A 444 9.27 48.77 -21.61
N LEU A 445 9.50 47.99 -20.56
CA LEU A 445 10.40 48.32 -19.43
C LEU A 445 10.59 47.07 -18.55
N LEU A 446 11.51 46.19 -18.90
CA LEU A 446 12.75 45.91 -18.15
C LEU A 446 13.47 44.71 -18.78
N GLU A 447 14.78 44.87 -18.92
CA GLU A 447 15.69 44.03 -19.67
C GLU A 447 16.13 42.75 -18.95
N LYS A 448 16.33 41.71 -19.77
CA LYS A 448 17.40 40.69 -19.75
C LYS A 448 18.01 40.31 -18.39
N PHE A 449 17.73 39.09 -17.97
CA PHE A 449 18.76 38.08 -17.65
C PHE A 449 18.16 36.67 -17.87
N ASP A 450 18.06 36.25 -19.14
CA ASP A 450 17.93 34.83 -19.47
C ASP A 450 19.33 34.23 -19.63
N SER A 451 19.82 33.62 -18.55
CA SER A 451 20.79 32.51 -18.56
C SER A 451 21.28 32.25 -17.13
N ILE A 452 20.54 31.43 -16.38
CA ILE A 452 21.09 30.44 -15.45
C ILE A 452 20.00 29.37 -15.26
N LYS A 453 20.40 28.13 -15.51
CA LYS A 453 19.58 26.91 -15.43
C LYS A 453 18.96 26.80 -14.03
N PHE A 454 17.70 26.42 -13.98
CA PHE A 454 16.98 25.95 -12.79
C PHE A 454 17.43 24.50 -12.46
N PRO A 455 18.32 24.30 -11.47
CA PRO A 455 18.21 23.13 -10.60
C PRO A 455 18.33 23.47 -9.10
N ALA A 456 17.99 24.69 -8.67
CA ALA A 456 18.12 25.12 -7.26
C ALA A 456 16.83 24.92 -6.42
N ALA A 457 15.65 24.88 -7.03
CA ALA A 457 14.38 24.81 -6.29
C ALA A 457 14.09 23.43 -5.68
N LEU A 458 14.57 22.34 -6.31
CA LEU A 458 14.43 20.97 -5.78
C LEU A 458 15.44 20.65 -4.66
N LEU A 459 16.61 21.29 -4.70
CA LEU A 459 17.54 21.30 -3.58
C LEU A 459 16.97 22.09 -2.40
N LEU A 460 16.18 23.15 -2.60
CA LEU A 460 15.55 23.91 -1.51
C LEU A 460 14.42 23.16 -0.80
N GLY A 461 13.71 22.22 -1.44
CA GLY A 461 12.72 21.37 -0.74
C GLY A 461 13.37 20.36 0.20
N ALA A 462 14.42 19.69 -0.28
CA ALA A 462 15.20 18.74 0.52
C ALA A 462 16.16 19.42 1.52
N LEU A 463 16.71 20.60 1.20
CA LEU A 463 17.49 21.44 2.13
C LEU A 463 16.60 22.18 3.14
N ALA A 464 15.41 22.65 2.78
CA ALA A 464 14.50 23.20 3.78
C ALA A 464 14.02 22.11 4.72
N GLY A 465 13.74 20.90 4.22
CA GLY A 465 13.47 19.72 5.04
C GLY A 465 14.64 19.38 5.97
N THR A 466 15.87 19.26 5.46
CA THR A 466 17.06 18.92 6.27
C THR A 466 17.56 20.04 7.18
N VAL A 467 17.45 21.31 6.80
CA VAL A 467 17.77 22.48 7.65
C VAL A 467 16.69 22.68 8.70
N PHE A 468 15.41 22.47 8.39
CA PHE A 468 14.33 22.44 9.38
C PHE A 468 14.49 21.23 10.32
N PHE A 469 14.90 20.07 9.81
CA PHE A 469 15.23 18.87 10.57
C PHE A 469 16.42 19.07 11.52
N LEU A 470 17.53 19.65 11.05
CA LEU A 470 18.68 20.03 11.90
C LEU A 470 18.29 21.09 12.93
N LYS A 471 17.47 22.07 12.56
CA LYS A 471 17.03 23.14 13.46
C LYS A 471 16.04 22.65 14.53
N ARG A 472 15.09 21.77 14.18
CA ARG A 472 14.14 21.13 15.12
C ARG A 472 14.86 20.13 16.03
N ARG A 473 15.89 19.42 15.53
CA ARG A 473 16.74 18.52 16.32
C ARG A 473 17.68 19.29 17.27
N LEU A 474 18.23 20.43 16.86
CA LEU A 474 19.00 21.34 17.73
C LEU A 474 18.12 21.97 18.81
N VAL A 475 16.89 22.38 18.47
CA VAL A 475 15.92 22.89 19.46
C VAL A 475 15.52 21.82 20.47
N LYS A 476 15.20 20.59 20.02
CA LYS A 476 14.92 19.44 20.92
C LYS A 476 16.15 19.01 21.75
N TYR A 477 17.37 19.15 21.23
CA TYR A 477 18.60 18.88 21.99
C TYR A 477 18.83 19.93 23.09
N HIS A 478 18.52 21.21 22.83
CA HIS A 478 18.59 22.26 23.84
C HIS A 478 17.46 22.14 24.88
N GLU A 479 16.22 21.86 24.49
CA GLU A 479 15.10 21.66 25.43
C GLU A 479 15.30 20.46 26.36
N LYS A 480 16.05 19.44 25.93
CA LYS A 480 16.34 18.24 26.74
C LYS A 480 17.56 18.38 27.65
N ASN A 481 18.43 19.37 27.38
CA ASN A 481 19.69 19.58 28.12
C ASN A 481 19.68 20.84 29.01
N ASP A 482 18.58 21.60 29.04
CA ASP A 482 18.42 22.78 29.91
C ASP A 482 18.25 22.46 31.42
N GLU A 483 18.38 21.20 31.83
CA GLU A 483 18.43 20.82 33.26
C GLU A 483 19.85 20.60 33.81
N ASN A 484 20.93 20.71 33.03
CA ASN A 484 22.30 20.62 33.57
C ASN A 484 23.32 21.33 32.68
N LEU A 485 23.63 22.61 32.98
CA LEU A 485 24.86 23.27 32.49
C LEU A 485 25.21 24.51 33.35
N GLU A 486 25.54 24.27 34.62
CA GLU A 486 26.72 24.91 35.21
C GLU A 486 27.88 23.94 34.97
N ASP A 487 29.02 24.46 34.50
CA ASP A 487 30.24 23.74 34.11
C ASP A 487 30.19 23.01 32.76
N LEU A 488 30.66 23.70 31.70
CA LEU A 488 31.65 23.18 30.74
C LEU A 488 32.15 24.32 29.85
N GLU A 489 33.34 24.82 30.20
CA GLU A 489 34.10 25.83 29.48
C GLU A 489 34.56 25.34 28.09
N GLU A 490 34.60 26.32 27.18
CA GLU A 490 35.42 26.43 25.97
C GLU A 490 36.41 25.28 25.67
N LYS A 491 36.02 24.38 24.76
CA LYS A 491 36.81 24.04 23.55
C LYS A 491 36.08 23.05 22.66
N ASP A 492 36.32 23.22 21.36
CA ASP A 492 36.03 22.29 20.27
C ASP A 492 34.60 22.26 19.73
N ILE A 493 34.23 23.37 19.07
CA ILE A 493 33.33 23.35 17.91
C ILE A 493 34.11 23.89 16.70
N ARG A 494 34.92 23.00 16.08
CA ARG A 494 35.44 23.10 14.71
C ARG A 494 35.77 21.70 14.19
N GLU A 495 34.74 20.94 13.86
CA GLU A 495 34.68 19.82 12.92
C GLU A 495 33.20 19.58 12.62
#